data_AF-A0A951AE94-F1
#
_entry.id   AF-A0A951AE94-F1
#
_cell.length_a   1.000
_cell.length_b   1.000
_cell.length_c   1.000
_cell.angle_alpha   90.00
_cell.angle_beta   90.00
_cell.angle_gamma   90.00
#
_symmetry.space_group_name_H-M   'P 1'
#
loop_
_entity.id
_entity.type
_entity.pdbx_description
1 polymer ?
#
loop_
_entity_poly.entity_id
_entity_poly.type
_entity_poly.pdbx_seq_one_letter_code
_entity_poly.pdbx_strand_id
1 'polypeptide(L)'
;DFEVFQIQQVVGVLAKINEEQRFEPFYLARDNDGQSGAYYTVNRVPRVLTAKEKKFGAVSSYAGSEVFISLVDANVAPYKSQLSQLNIIALCTNRHLPIQLPISMGDTDLATELYSPVASVRFVAGPTVPVASTAQGDPSWRIISHLSLNYLSLLDAKEGKEGDGAVALRDLLKLYVNSNDVFSLRQIEGIRSVAATPIVRRIASAGPLTFARGLEIRVTMDEEAFEGSGIFILGAVLAQFFARYVSINSFTETVIVSLRRGEIMRWPSLIGRRQIA
;
A
#
# COMPACT_ATOMS: atom_id res chain seq x y z
N ASP A 1 -13.61 13.26 18.48
CA ASP A 1 -12.29 12.60 18.51
C ASP A 1 -11.72 12.43 17.12
N PHE A 2 -10.78 13.30 16.75
CA PHE A 2 -10.06 13.17 15.49
C PHE A 2 -8.86 12.23 15.66
N GLU A 3 -8.46 11.58 14.57
CA GLU A 3 -7.18 10.88 14.46
C GLU A 3 -6.31 11.62 13.46
N VAL A 4 -5.07 11.90 13.84
CA VAL A 4 -4.09 12.49 12.93
C VAL A 4 -3.73 11.46 11.86
N PHE A 5 -4.02 11.72 10.60
CA PHE A 5 -3.63 10.90 9.47
C PHE A 5 -2.22 11.24 8.98
N GLN A 6 -1.92 12.53 8.80
CA GLN A 6 -0.61 12.98 8.34
C GLN A 6 -0.31 14.38 8.88
N ILE A 7 0.93 14.59 9.34
CA ILE A 7 1.44 15.92 9.67
C ILE A 7 1.99 16.54 8.39
N GLN A 8 1.48 17.72 8.03
CA GLN A 8 1.88 18.44 6.82
C GLN A 8 2.94 19.49 7.10
N GLN A 9 2.83 20.18 8.24
CA GLN A 9 3.74 21.27 8.59
C GLN A 9 3.91 21.38 10.10
N VAL A 10 5.14 21.66 10.54
CA VAL A 10 5.49 21.92 11.94
C VAL A 10 6.30 23.22 12.01
N VAL A 11 5.76 24.22 12.71
CA VAL A 11 6.40 25.52 12.92
C VAL A 11 6.49 25.81 14.42
N GLY A 12 7.69 26.10 14.89
CA GLY A 12 7.96 26.53 16.26
C GLY A 12 7.94 28.05 16.40
N VAL A 13 7.33 28.54 17.47
CA VAL A 13 7.32 29.98 17.81
C VAL A 13 8.22 30.21 19.02
N LEU A 14 9.21 31.10 18.86
CA LEU A 14 10.18 31.47 19.90
C LEU A 14 9.60 32.54 20.85
N ALA A 15 9.89 32.44 22.14
CA ALA A 15 9.23 33.23 23.19
C ALA A 15 9.57 34.73 23.21
N LYS A 16 10.72 35.13 22.65
CA LYS A 16 11.27 36.50 22.80
C LYS A 16 11.19 37.36 21.55
N ILE A 17 11.04 36.71 20.40
CA ILE A 17 10.97 37.32 19.08
C ILE A 17 9.92 36.47 18.38
N ASN A 18 8.93 37.05 17.71
CA ASN A 18 7.92 36.32 16.93
C ASN A 18 8.54 35.66 15.67
N GLU A 19 9.73 35.10 15.86
CA GLU A 19 10.55 34.41 14.89
C GLU A 19 10.07 32.97 14.84
N GLU A 20 9.72 32.56 13.64
CA GLU A 20 9.22 31.22 13.35
C GLU A 20 10.40 30.32 12.94
N GLN A 21 10.51 29.19 13.62
CA GLN A 21 11.46 28.14 13.26
C GLN A 21 10.69 27.00 12.61
N ARG A 22 10.88 26.81 11.30
CA ARG A 22 10.27 25.70 10.56
C ARG A 22 11.05 24.41 10.78
N PHE A 23 10.35 23.31 11.03
CA PHE A 23 10.94 21.98 11.13
C PHE A 23 10.59 21.17 9.88
N GLU A 24 11.60 20.55 9.27
CA GLU A 24 11.43 19.67 8.11
C GLU A 24 11.37 18.20 8.51
N PRO A 25 10.73 17.31 7.72
CA PRO A 25 10.73 15.88 8.00
C PRO A 25 12.16 15.33 8.02
N PHE A 26 12.54 14.62 9.08
CA PHE A 26 13.90 14.07 9.24
C PHE A 26 14.36 13.20 8.07
N TYR A 27 13.46 12.42 7.47
CA TYR A 27 13.79 11.54 6.34
C TYR A 27 14.02 12.27 5.01
N LEU A 28 13.82 13.59 4.97
CA LEU A 28 14.20 14.45 3.84
C LEU A 28 15.57 15.10 4.04
N ALA A 29 16.20 14.93 5.22
CA ALA A 29 17.52 15.48 5.50
C ALA A 29 18.54 14.96 4.47
N ARG A 30 19.21 15.89 3.78
CA ARG A 30 20.33 15.59 2.89
C ARG A 30 21.62 15.97 3.58
N ASP A 31 22.69 15.23 3.30
CA ASP A 31 24.04 15.50 3.84
C ASP A 31 24.55 16.93 3.55
N ASN A 32 23.93 17.66 2.62
CA ASN A 32 24.32 19.00 2.19
C ASN A 32 23.30 20.10 2.54
N ASP A 33 22.36 19.84 3.45
CA ASP A 33 21.38 20.85 3.91
C ASP A 33 22.04 21.86 4.88
N GLY A 34 22.86 22.75 4.32
CA GLY A 34 23.57 23.79 5.07
C GLY A 34 22.71 24.93 5.64
N GLN A 35 21.37 24.89 5.51
CA GLN A 35 20.50 26.02 5.90
C GLN A 35 19.29 25.68 6.79
N SER A 36 18.95 24.43 7.02
CA SER A 36 17.89 24.08 7.98
C SER A 36 18.32 22.88 8.81
N GLY A 37 18.83 23.18 10.01
CA GLY A 37 19.21 22.15 10.98
C GLY A 37 18.03 21.59 11.77
N ALA A 38 16.81 22.09 11.57
CA ALA A 38 15.66 21.75 12.39
C ALA A 38 14.78 20.69 11.71
N TYR A 39 14.68 19.53 12.33
CA TYR A 39 13.97 18.37 11.83
C TYR A 39 12.95 17.86 12.83
N TYR A 40 11.94 17.15 12.33
CA TYR A 40 11.01 16.41 13.16
C TYR A 40 10.90 14.94 12.69
N THR A 41 10.73 14.05 13.67
CA THR A 41 10.33 12.66 13.43
C THR A 41 8.95 12.43 14.01
N VAL A 42 8.24 11.45 13.43
CA VAL A 42 6.88 11.10 13.83
C VAL A 42 6.88 9.64 14.24
N ASN A 43 6.40 9.36 15.44
CA ASN A 43 6.19 8.02 15.93
C ASN A 43 4.69 7.79 16.14
N ARG A 44 4.13 6.79 15.45
CA ARG A 44 2.72 6.43 15.55
C ARG A 44 2.59 5.14 16.33
N VAL A 45 1.76 5.16 17.39
CA VAL A 45 1.57 4.03 18.31
C VAL A 45 0.07 3.70 18.38
N PRO A 46 -0.33 2.42 18.51
CA PRO A 46 -1.72 2.08 18.78
C PRO A 46 -2.26 2.82 20.00
N ARG A 47 -3.48 3.35 19.91
CA ARG A 47 -4.11 4.07 21.02
C ARG A 47 -4.36 3.14 22.20
N VAL A 48 -4.12 3.63 23.41
CA VAL A 48 -4.49 2.92 24.63
C VAL A 48 -5.98 3.08 24.88
N LEU A 49 -6.69 1.95 25.05
CA LEU A 49 -8.11 1.96 25.40
C LEU A 49 -8.34 2.62 26.77
N THR A 50 -9.36 3.46 26.86
CA THR A 50 -9.77 4.10 28.11
C THR A 50 -10.29 3.09 29.13
N ALA A 51 -10.31 3.46 30.41
CA ALA A 51 -10.81 2.57 31.47
C ALA A 51 -12.27 2.14 31.25
N LYS A 52 -13.10 2.99 30.63
CA LYS A 52 -14.48 2.66 30.27
C LYS A 52 -14.53 1.63 29.13
N GLU A 53 -13.78 1.84 28.05
CA GLU A 53 -13.70 0.89 26.92
C GLU A 53 -13.15 -0.47 27.36
N LYS A 54 -12.19 -0.50 28.30
CA LYS A 54 -11.69 -1.75 28.89
C LYS A 54 -12.75 -2.51 29.71
N LYS A 55 -13.65 -1.79 30.39
CA LYS A 55 -14.66 -2.37 31.28
C LYS A 55 -15.95 -2.76 30.56
N PHE A 56 -16.38 -1.98 29.57
CA PHE A 56 -17.66 -2.15 28.87
C PHE A 56 -17.50 -2.61 27.42
N GLY A 57 -16.26 -2.78 26.94
CA GLY A 57 -15.96 -3.10 25.54
C GLY A 57 -15.75 -1.84 24.69
N ALA A 58 -15.02 -2.00 23.59
CA ALA A 58 -14.84 -0.94 22.60
C ALA A 58 -16.08 -0.80 21.72
N VAL A 59 -16.43 0.44 21.35
CA VAL A 59 -17.57 0.75 20.48
C VAL A 59 -17.32 0.30 19.03
N SER A 60 -16.05 0.15 18.64
CA SER A 60 -15.63 -0.31 17.31
C SER A 60 -14.41 -1.22 17.41
N SER A 61 -14.24 -2.09 16.41
CA SER A 61 -13.03 -2.89 16.22
C SER A 61 -11.78 -2.04 15.94
N TYR A 62 -11.97 -0.78 15.50
CA TYR A 62 -10.88 0.15 15.24
C TYR A 62 -10.68 1.15 16.39
N ALA A 63 -9.64 0.92 17.19
CA ALA A 63 -9.29 1.79 18.33
C ALA A 63 -8.65 3.13 17.91
N GLY A 64 -8.02 3.17 16.73
CA GLY A 64 -7.21 4.29 16.26
C GLY A 64 -5.77 4.28 16.77
N SER A 65 -5.02 5.31 16.40
CA SER A 65 -3.62 5.51 16.76
C SER A 65 -3.36 6.90 17.36
N GLU A 66 -2.28 6.96 18.13
CA GLU A 66 -1.71 8.18 18.68
C GLU A 66 -0.43 8.52 17.94
N VAL A 67 -0.18 9.82 17.76
CA VAL A 67 0.97 10.32 17.03
C VAL A 67 1.80 11.19 17.97
N PHE A 68 3.05 10.80 18.17
CA PHE A 68 4.04 11.54 18.92
C PHE A 68 5.02 12.19 17.94
N ILE A 69 5.42 13.42 18.22
CA ILE A 69 6.39 14.16 17.42
C ILE A 69 7.63 14.38 18.29
N SER A 70 8.79 14.09 17.73
CA SER A 70 10.08 14.43 18.33
C SER A 70 10.76 15.47 17.47
N LEU A 71 11.26 16.53 18.10
CA LEU A 71 11.97 17.62 17.44
C LEU A 71 13.47 17.47 17.67
N VAL A 72 14.25 17.75 16.63
CA VAL A 72 15.71 17.73 16.65
C VAL A 72 16.22 18.96 15.93
N ASP A 73 17.08 19.74 16.56
CA ASP A 73 17.83 20.84 15.94
C ASP A 73 19.32 20.50 15.94
N ALA A 74 19.93 20.47 14.75
CA ALA A 74 21.34 20.18 14.53
C ALA A 74 22.26 21.25 15.14
N ASN A 75 21.78 22.50 15.26
CA ASN A 75 22.55 23.59 15.85
C ASN A 75 22.42 23.65 17.38
N VAL A 76 21.31 23.14 17.93
CA VAL A 76 21.01 23.15 19.37
C VAL A 76 20.23 21.90 19.77
N ALA A 77 20.92 20.84 20.19
CA ALA A 77 20.25 19.62 20.61
C ALA A 77 19.57 19.78 21.99
N PRO A 78 18.31 19.31 22.19
CA PRO A 78 17.39 18.77 21.18
C PRO A 78 16.63 19.86 20.38
N TYR A 79 16.42 21.05 20.94
CA TYR A 79 15.90 22.25 20.26
C TYR A 79 16.26 23.50 21.08
N LYS A 80 16.12 24.70 20.49
CA LYS A 80 16.35 25.96 21.22
C LYS A 80 15.43 26.06 22.45
N SER A 81 16.00 26.32 23.63
CA SER A 81 15.27 26.49 24.90
C SER A 81 14.28 27.65 24.93
N GLN A 82 14.27 28.49 23.89
CA GLN A 82 13.34 29.59 23.71
C GLN A 82 12.05 29.18 22.97
N LEU A 83 11.93 27.94 22.51
CA LEU A 83 10.74 27.42 21.84
C LEU A 83 9.58 27.34 22.85
N SER A 84 8.48 28.05 22.57
CA SER A 84 7.34 28.15 23.49
C SER A 84 6.08 27.45 22.99
N GLN A 85 5.85 27.48 21.68
CA GLN A 85 4.65 26.94 21.05
C GLN A 85 5.00 26.22 19.75
N LEU A 86 4.15 25.26 19.39
CA LEU A 86 4.21 24.55 18.13
C LEU A 86 2.89 24.73 17.38
N ASN A 87 2.98 25.31 16.20
CA ASN A 87 1.91 25.36 15.23
C ASN A 87 2.05 24.15 14.30
N ILE A 88 1.04 23.28 14.33
CA ILE A 88 1.02 22.04 13.56
C ILE A 88 -0.17 22.08 12.61
N ILE A 89 0.09 21.87 11.31
CA ILE A 89 -0.94 21.62 10.32
C ILE A 89 -0.96 20.13 10.04
N ALA A 90 -2.12 19.50 10.25
CA ALA A 90 -2.29 18.07 10.08
C ALA A 90 -3.60 17.72 9.37
N LEU A 91 -3.54 16.68 8.55
CA LEU A 91 -4.73 16.00 8.03
C LEU A 91 -5.27 15.06 9.10
N CYS A 92 -6.57 15.13 9.33
CA CYS A 92 -7.25 14.36 10.37
C CYS A 92 -8.39 13.52 9.78
N THR A 93 -8.68 12.38 10.39
CA THR A 93 -9.79 11.49 10.06
C THR A 93 -10.72 11.31 11.25
N ASN A 94 -11.92 10.81 10.97
CA ASN A 94 -12.98 10.58 11.96
C ASN A 94 -13.00 9.13 12.50
N ARG A 95 -11.89 8.39 12.41
CA ARG A 95 -11.75 7.00 12.89
C ARG A 95 -12.89 6.10 12.40
N HIS A 96 -13.63 5.49 13.33
CA HIS A 96 -14.74 4.58 13.09
C HIS A 96 -16.09 5.26 12.89
N LEU A 97 -16.20 6.58 13.09
CA LEU A 97 -17.46 7.32 12.95
C LEU A 97 -18.10 7.19 11.55
N PRO A 98 -17.35 7.14 10.43
CA PRO A 98 -17.95 6.94 9.12
C PRO A 98 -18.82 5.68 9.03
N ILE A 99 -18.46 4.59 9.74
CA ILE A 99 -19.25 3.35 9.74
C ILE A 99 -20.61 3.53 10.44
N GLN A 100 -20.74 4.53 11.31
CA GLN A 100 -21.96 4.81 12.07
C GLN A 100 -22.90 5.77 11.34
N LEU A 101 -22.55 6.21 10.13
CA LEU A 101 -23.42 7.08 9.34
C LEU A 101 -24.74 6.36 9.00
N PRO A 102 -25.90 7.01 9.15
CA PRO A 102 -27.17 6.46 8.73
C PRO A 102 -27.27 6.57 7.20
N ILE A 103 -26.90 5.50 6.50
CA ILE A 103 -26.90 5.45 5.03
C ILE A 103 -28.30 5.10 4.53
N SER A 104 -28.76 5.77 3.47
CA SER A 104 -30.03 5.49 2.77
C SER A 104 -31.28 5.64 3.64
N MET A 105 -31.21 6.43 4.73
CA MET A 105 -32.35 6.68 5.62
C MET A 105 -33.21 7.89 5.20
N GLY A 106 -32.84 8.60 4.14
CA GLY A 106 -33.55 9.78 3.65
C GLY A 106 -33.32 10.06 2.16
N ASP A 107 -33.73 11.26 1.72
CA ASP A 107 -33.64 11.65 0.30
C ASP A 107 -32.19 11.88 -0.17
N THR A 108 -31.30 12.22 0.76
CA THR A 108 -29.89 12.55 0.53
C THR A 108 -29.06 12.08 1.73
N ASP A 109 -27.90 11.47 1.48
CA ASP A 109 -27.00 10.95 2.52
C ASP A 109 -25.99 12.00 3.02
N LEU A 110 -25.64 12.98 2.17
CA LEU A 110 -24.67 14.04 2.50
C LEU A 110 -25.20 15.42 2.11
N ALA A 111 -25.06 16.38 3.03
CA ALA A 111 -25.34 17.77 2.75
C ALA A 111 -24.16 18.43 2.02
N THR A 112 -24.44 19.27 1.02
CA THR A 112 -23.43 20.07 0.33
C THR A 112 -23.28 21.44 1.02
N GLU A 113 -22.05 21.82 1.39
CA GLU A 113 -21.79 23.11 2.06
C GLU A 113 -21.93 24.33 1.13
N LEU A 114 -21.70 24.14 -0.17
CA LEU A 114 -21.84 25.17 -1.19
C LEU A 114 -23.26 25.12 -1.77
N TYR A 115 -23.83 26.31 -2.04
CA TYR A 115 -25.06 26.47 -2.82
C TYR A 115 -24.82 26.01 -4.27
N SER A 116 -24.78 24.70 -4.46
CA SER A 116 -24.68 24.04 -5.75
C SER A 116 -26.04 23.43 -6.07
N PRO A 117 -26.52 23.48 -7.33
CA PRO A 117 -27.80 22.89 -7.71
C PRO A 117 -27.72 21.36 -7.77
N VAL A 118 -27.58 20.72 -6.60
CA VAL A 118 -27.48 19.27 -6.44
C VAL A 118 -28.80 18.76 -5.86
N ALA A 119 -29.48 17.87 -6.57
CA ALA A 119 -30.76 17.30 -6.14
C ALA A 119 -30.60 16.31 -4.98
N SER A 120 -29.55 15.47 -5.02
CA SER A 120 -29.21 14.55 -3.93
C SER A 120 -27.78 14.02 -4.07
N VAL A 121 -27.12 13.78 -2.95
CA VAL A 121 -25.85 13.05 -2.85
C VAL A 121 -26.10 11.74 -2.12
N ARG A 122 -25.77 10.61 -2.75
CA ARG A 122 -26.02 9.28 -2.17
C ARG A 122 -24.78 8.38 -2.25
N PHE A 123 -24.64 7.49 -1.27
CA PHE A 123 -23.62 6.46 -1.27
C PHE A 123 -24.05 5.28 -2.16
N VAL A 124 -23.24 4.95 -3.17
CA VAL A 124 -23.45 3.74 -4.00
C VAL A 124 -23.15 2.47 -3.19
N ALA A 125 -22.11 2.55 -2.37
CA ALA A 125 -21.74 1.55 -1.39
C ALA A 125 -21.36 2.27 -0.09
N GLY A 126 -21.64 1.64 1.04
CA GLY A 126 -21.30 2.22 2.34
C GLY A 126 -19.79 2.39 2.55
N PRO A 127 -19.39 3.22 3.52
CA PRO A 127 -17.99 3.42 3.84
C PRO A 127 -17.37 2.11 4.31
N THR A 128 -16.14 1.88 3.88
CA THR A 128 -15.36 0.72 4.28
C THR A 128 -14.96 0.82 5.75
N VAL A 129 -14.68 -0.34 6.36
CA VAL A 129 -14.16 -0.37 7.72
C VAL A 129 -12.74 0.23 7.76
N PRO A 130 -12.42 1.12 8.73
CA PRO A 130 -11.07 1.63 8.88
C PRO A 130 -10.08 0.51 9.17
N VAL A 131 -8.93 0.56 8.51
CA VAL A 131 -7.85 -0.42 8.65
C VAL A 131 -6.67 0.25 9.34
N ALA A 132 -6.12 -0.43 10.35
CA ALA A 132 -4.93 0.04 11.05
C ALA A 132 -3.68 -0.09 10.17
N SER A 133 -2.73 0.81 10.38
CA SER A 133 -1.42 0.72 9.73
C SER A 133 -0.69 -0.55 10.18
N THR A 134 -0.13 -1.29 9.22
CA THR A 134 0.70 -2.50 9.47
C THR A 134 2.17 -2.16 9.74
N ALA A 135 2.49 -0.89 9.95
CA ALA A 135 3.84 -0.35 10.16
C ALA A 135 4.53 -0.81 11.46
N GLN A 136 3.87 -1.63 12.29
CA GLN A 136 4.46 -2.20 13.50
C GLN A 136 4.39 -3.73 13.47
N GLY A 137 5.42 -4.36 14.04
CA GLY A 137 5.52 -5.82 14.21
C GLY A 137 6.05 -6.59 13.01
N ASP A 138 5.85 -7.90 13.04
CA ASP A 138 6.36 -8.86 12.05
C ASP A 138 5.97 -8.58 10.58
N PRO A 139 4.76 -8.08 10.25
CA PRO A 139 4.38 -7.80 8.85
C PRO A 139 5.29 -6.76 8.19
N SER A 140 5.76 -5.77 8.94
CA SER A 140 6.68 -4.74 8.43
C SER A 140 8.01 -5.36 8.00
N TRP A 141 8.56 -6.28 8.78
CA TRP A 141 9.79 -6.99 8.43
C TRP A 141 9.61 -7.88 7.21
N ARG A 142 8.46 -8.52 7.05
CA ARG A 142 8.17 -9.31 5.84
C ARG A 142 8.10 -8.43 4.58
N ILE A 143 7.52 -7.23 4.68
CA ILE A 143 7.49 -6.26 3.57
C ILE A 143 8.91 -5.77 3.24
N ILE A 144 9.74 -5.49 4.24
CA ILE A 144 11.15 -5.09 4.03
C ILE A 144 11.92 -6.22 3.33
N SER A 145 11.81 -7.45 3.82
CA SER A 145 12.41 -8.63 3.18
C SER A 145 11.90 -8.83 1.76
N HIS A 146 10.64 -8.51 1.49
CA HIS A 146 10.06 -8.53 0.15
C HIS A 146 10.65 -7.48 -0.80
N LEU A 147 11.05 -6.30 -0.32
CA LEU A 147 11.72 -5.30 -1.15
C LEU A 147 13.15 -5.72 -1.52
N SER A 148 13.82 -6.53 -0.69
CA SER A 148 15.17 -7.03 -0.94
C SER A 148 15.23 -8.35 -1.71
N LEU A 149 14.11 -9.08 -1.79
CA LEU A 149 14.03 -10.38 -2.43
C LEU A 149 14.29 -10.29 -3.95
N ASN A 150 15.22 -11.14 -4.41
CA ASN A 150 15.44 -11.39 -5.83
C ASN A 150 14.28 -12.25 -6.36
N TYR A 151 13.34 -11.62 -7.07
CA TYR A 151 12.15 -12.24 -7.66
C TYR A 151 12.41 -13.40 -8.63
N LEU A 152 13.67 -13.66 -9.00
CA LEU A 152 14.06 -14.86 -9.73
C LEU A 152 13.67 -16.13 -8.97
N SER A 153 13.68 -16.12 -7.64
CA SER A 153 13.26 -17.28 -6.82
C SER A 153 11.76 -17.61 -6.95
N LEU A 154 10.90 -16.64 -7.31
CA LEU A 154 9.48 -16.89 -7.61
C LEU A 154 9.29 -17.60 -8.96
N LEU A 155 10.30 -17.52 -9.82
CA LEU A 155 10.28 -17.97 -11.21
C LEU A 155 11.12 -19.24 -11.42
N ASP A 156 11.98 -19.60 -10.46
CA ASP A 156 12.92 -20.74 -10.53
C ASP A 156 12.30 -22.09 -10.12
N ALA A 157 10.98 -22.23 -10.34
CA ALA A 157 10.35 -23.54 -10.33
C ALA A 157 10.74 -24.26 -11.63
N LYS A 158 11.90 -24.93 -11.60
CA LYS A 158 12.23 -25.96 -12.61
C LYS A 158 11.03 -26.88 -12.77
N GLU A 159 10.65 -27.13 -14.01
CA GLU A 159 9.57 -28.06 -14.39
C GLU A 159 9.66 -29.34 -13.54
N GLY A 160 8.69 -29.53 -12.63
CA GLY A 160 8.59 -30.75 -11.81
C GLY A 160 8.58 -30.59 -10.29
N LYS A 161 8.80 -29.38 -9.73
CA LYS A 161 8.44 -29.11 -8.31
C LYS A 161 7.25 -28.17 -8.24
N GLU A 162 6.05 -28.76 -8.35
CA GLU A 162 4.77 -28.10 -8.09
C GLU A 162 4.75 -27.61 -6.63
N GLY A 163 5.08 -26.34 -6.37
CA GLY A 163 4.82 -25.77 -5.05
C GLY A 163 5.57 -24.49 -4.71
N ASP A 164 6.87 -24.40 -5.01
CA ASP A 164 7.71 -23.37 -4.37
C ASP A 164 7.35 -21.94 -4.82
N GLY A 165 7.28 -21.70 -6.14
CA GLY A 165 6.92 -20.39 -6.69
C GLY A 165 5.49 -19.93 -6.35
N ALA A 166 4.53 -20.85 -6.28
CA ALA A 166 3.16 -20.52 -5.89
C ALA A 166 3.00 -20.29 -4.39
N VAL A 167 3.73 -21.00 -3.53
CA VAL A 167 3.79 -20.70 -2.09
C VAL A 167 4.37 -19.31 -1.88
N ALA A 168 5.50 -19.00 -2.52
CA ALA A 168 6.12 -17.69 -2.40
C ALA A 168 5.20 -16.56 -2.92
N LEU A 169 4.48 -16.75 -4.03
CA LEU A 169 3.51 -15.76 -4.53
C LEU A 169 2.31 -15.61 -3.57
N ARG A 170 1.83 -16.70 -2.97
CA ARG A 170 0.75 -16.63 -1.98
C ARG A 170 1.18 -15.89 -0.72
N ASP A 171 2.37 -16.18 -0.21
CA ASP A 171 2.93 -15.50 0.96
C ASP A 171 3.15 -14.02 0.69
N LEU A 172 3.56 -13.68 -0.53
CA LEU A 172 3.64 -12.30 -0.99
C LEU A 172 2.28 -11.61 -0.97
N LEU A 173 1.25 -12.20 -1.59
CA LEU A 173 -0.08 -11.60 -1.65
C LEU A 173 -0.73 -11.46 -0.27
N LYS A 174 -0.45 -12.39 0.65
CA LYS A 174 -0.89 -12.32 2.06
C LYS A 174 -0.39 -11.07 2.79
N LEU A 175 0.70 -10.42 2.34
CA LEU A 175 1.18 -9.17 2.93
C LEU A 175 0.27 -7.97 2.62
N TYR A 176 -0.50 -8.04 1.54
CA TYR A 176 -1.37 -6.95 1.07
C TYR A 176 -2.83 -7.12 1.46
N VAL A 177 -3.18 -8.28 2.04
CA VAL A 177 -4.54 -8.63 2.42
C VAL A 177 -4.66 -8.63 3.94
N ASN A 178 -5.79 -8.16 4.44
CA ASN A 178 -6.09 -8.26 5.87
C ASN A 178 -6.33 -9.73 6.24
N SER A 179 -5.71 -10.22 7.31
CA SER A 179 -5.88 -11.59 7.81
C SER A 179 -7.33 -11.98 8.09
N ASN A 180 -8.24 -11.01 8.28
CA ASN A 180 -9.66 -11.25 8.52
C ASN A 180 -10.49 -11.33 7.22
N ASP A 181 -9.92 -11.02 6.06
CA ASP A 181 -10.60 -11.11 4.78
C ASP A 181 -10.51 -12.53 4.20
N VAL A 182 -11.46 -13.37 4.62
CA VAL A 182 -11.57 -14.77 4.21
C VAL A 182 -11.73 -14.91 2.70
N PHE A 183 -12.40 -13.97 2.04
CA PHE A 183 -12.62 -14.02 0.59
C PHE A 183 -11.32 -13.82 -0.17
N SER A 184 -10.57 -12.77 0.15
CA SER A 184 -9.26 -12.51 -0.45
C SER A 184 -8.25 -13.62 -0.12
N LEU A 185 -8.27 -14.17 1.10
CA LEU A 185 -7.41 -15.31 1.45
C LEU A 185 -7.76 -16.57 0.66
N ARG A 186 -9.05 -16.87 0.43
CA ARG A 186 -9.49 -17.99 -0.42
C ARG A 186 -8.99 -17.80 -1.85
N GLN A 187 -9.09 -16.59 -2.41
CA GLN A 187 -8.56 -16.27 -3.74
C GLN A 187 -7.04 -16.49 -3.83
N ILE A 188 -6.29 -16.07 -2.81
CA ILE A 188 -4.84 -16.30 -2.74
C ILE A 188 -4.54 -17.81 -2.73
N GLU A 189 -5.24 -18.59 -1.91
CA GLU A 189 -5.09 -20.05 -1.88
C GLU A 189 -5.50 -20.74 -3.19
N GLY A 190 -6.30 -20.06 -4.02
CA GLY A 190 -6.64 -20.47 -5.37
C GLY A 190 -5.47 -20.47 -6.37
N ILE A 191 -4.34 -19.85 -6.04
CA ILE A 191 -3.14 -19.86 -6.89
C ILE A 191 -2.40 -21.19 -6.69
N ARG A 192 -2.39 -22.03 -7.74
CA ARG A 192 -1.90 -23.41 -7.67
C ARG A 192 -0.45 -23.55 -8.11
N SER A 193 -0.09 -22.93 -9.23
CA SER A 193 1.29 -22.99 -9.74
C SER A 193 1.68 -21.70 -10.45
N VAL A 194 2.97 -21.41 -10.42
CA VAL A 194 3.61 -20.34 -11.18
C VAL A 194 4.82 -20.95 -11.85
N ALA A 195 4.89 -20.87 -13.18
CA ALA A 195 5.99 -21.37 -13.98
C ALA A 195 6.51 -20.25 -14.87
N ALA A 196 7.83 -20.14 -14.98
CA ALA A 196 8.48 -19.18 -15.86
C ALA A 196 9.30 -19.91 -16.92
N THR A 197 9.02 -19.62 -18.18
CA THR A 197 9.74 -20.22 -19.32
C THR A 197 10.46 -19.13 -20.11
N PRO A 198 11.76 -19.27 -20.38
CA PRO A 198 12.47 -18.35 -21.25
C PRO A 198 11.91 -18.43 -22.67
N ILE A 199 11.48 -17.29 -23.21
CA ILE A 199 10.95 -17.19 -24.57
C ILE A 199 11.67 -16.11 -25.36
N VAL A 200 11.66 -16.26 -26.68
CA VAL A 200 12.13 -15.25 -27.62
C VAL A 200 10.94 -14.74 -28.40
N ARG A 201 10.77 -13.42 -28.44
CA ARG A 201 9.74 -12.75 -29.24
C ARG A 201 10.35 -11.66 -30.08
N ARG A 202 9.72 -11.40 -31.22
CA ARG A 202 9.99 -10.21 -32.02
C ARG A 202 9.40 -9.01 -31.30
N ILE A 203 10.21 -8.00 -31.01
CA ILE A 203 9.72 -6.74 -30.46
C ILE A 203 9.49 -5.76 -31.61
N ALA A 204 8.32 -5.14 -31.62
CA ALA A 204 8.03 -4.02 -32.51
C ALA A 204 8.73 -2.77 -31.95
N SER A 205 9.97 -2.52 -32.41
CA SER A 205 10.69 -1.27 -32.16
C SER A 205 10.86 -0.51 -33.48
N ALA A 206 11.00 0.82 -33.41
CA ALA A 206 11.31 1.63 -34.57
C ALA A 206 12.72 1.28 -35.09
N GLY A 207 12.80 0.50 -36.17
CA GLY A 207 14.07 0.07 -36.75
C GLY A 207 14.06 -1.37 -37.28
N PRO A 208 15.25 -1.99 -37.46
CA PRO A 208 15.36 -3.35 -37.97
C PRO A 208 14.71 -4.37 -37.04
N LEU A 209 14.38 -5.52 -37.63
CA LEU A 209 13.68 -6.61 -36.96
C LEU A 209 14.54 -7.15 -35.79
N THR A 210 14.11 -6.85 -34.57
CA THR A 210 14.85 -7.20 -33.35
C THR A 210 14.12 -8.26 -32.55
N PHE A 211 14.88 -9.26 -32.11
CA PHE A 211 14.42 -10.30 -31.20
C PHE A 211 14.93 -9.99 -29.81
N ALA A 212 14.05 -10.09 -28.82
CA ALA A 212 14.42 -10.00 -27.42
C ALA A 212 14.20 -11.35 -26.74
N ARG A 213 14.96 -11.57 -25.66
CA ARG A 213 14.69 -12.63 -24.70
C ARG A 213 13.78 -12.08 -23.62
N GLY A 214 12.80 -12.87 -23.23
CA GLY A 214 11.84 -12.55 -22.18
C GLY A 214 11.42 -13.80 -21.44
N LEU A 215 10.45 -13.64 -20.55
CA LEU A 215 9.89 -14.71 -19.75
C LEU A 215 8.38 -14.83 -20.02
N GLU A 216 7.93 -16.02 -20.39
CA GLU A 216 6.51 -16.38 -20.30
C GLU A 216 6.24 -16.87 -18.87
N ILE A 217 5.41 -16.14 -18.14
CA ILE A 217 5.00 -16.45 -16.77
C ILE A 217 3.59 -17.01 -16.85
N ARG A 218 3.48 -18.32 -16.63
CA ARG A 218 2.23 -19.06 -16.58
C ARG A 218 1.78 -19.20 -15.14
N VAL A 219 0.62 -18.63 -14.82
CA VAL A 219 0.00 -18.75 -13.50
C VAL A 219 -1.25 -19.59 -13.60
N THR A 220 -1.25 -20.72 -12.91
CA THR A 220 -2.38 -21.65 -12.85
C THR A 220 -3.22 -21.35 -11.61
N MET A 221 -4.51 -21.12 -11.81
CA MET A 221 -5.45 -20.78 -10.74
C MET A 221 -6.68 -21.67 -10.78
N ASP A 222 -7.27 -21.87 -9.61
CA ASP A 222 -8.48 -22.65 -9.39
C ASP A 222 -9.71 -21.74 -9.41
N GLU A 223 -10.56 -21.83 -10.45
CA GLU A 223 -11.74 -20.97 -10.62
C GLU A 223 -12.71 -21.00 -9.43
N GLU A 224 -12.78 -22.11 -8.69
CA GLU A 224 -13.67 -22.21 -7.52
C GLU A 224 -13.26 -21.29 -6.37
N ALA A 225 -12.00 -20.87 -6.33
CA ALA A 225 -11.53 -19.90 -5.36
C ALA A 225 -11.91 -18.45 -5.71
N PHE A 226 -12.33 -18.19 -6.96
CA PHE A 226 -12.61 -16.86 -7.51
C PHE A 226 -14.09 -16.63 -7.85
N GLU A 227 -14.98 -17.35 -7.17
CA GLU A 227 -16.43 -17.20 -7.32
C GLU A 227 -16.86 -15.71 -7.19
N GLY A 228 -17.61 -15.21 -8.17
CA GLY A 228 -18.15 -13.85 -8.19
C GLY A 228 -17.25 -12.77 -8.81
N SER A 229 -15.91 -12.90 -8.75
CA SER A 229 -14.98 -11.91 -9.32
C SER A 229 -14.30 -12.36 -10.60
N GLY A 230 -14.14 -13.68 -10.78
CA GLY A 230 -13.34 -14.26 -11.85
C GLY A 230 -11.83 -14.06 -11.65
N ILE A 231 -11.04 -14.81 -12.43
CA ILE A 231 -9.57 -14.83 -12.34
C ILE A 231 -8.93 -13.66 -13.10
N PHE A 232 -9.63 -13.11 -14.08
CA PHE A 232 -9.08 -12.17 -15.07
C PHE A 232 -8.45 -10.92 -14.44
N ILE A 233 -9.13 -10.28 -13.47
CA ILE A 233 -8.68 -9.02 -12.87
C ILE A 233 -7.37 -9.22 -12.11
N LEU A 234 -7.29 -10.28 -11.29
CA LEU A 234 -6.05 -10.63 -10.60
C LEU A 234 -4.93 -10.92 -11.61
N GLY A 235 -5.24 -11.64 -12.69
CA GLY A 235 -4.31 -11.89 -13.78
C GLY A 235 -3.76 -10.61 -14.43
N ALA A 236 -4.62 -9.62 -14.66
CA ALA A 236 -4.22 -8.33 -15.23
C ALA A 236 -3.30 -7.54 -14.28
N VAL A 237 -3.59 -7.57 -12.98
CA VAL A 237 -2.75 -6.95 -11.95
C VAL A 237 -1.39 -7.66 -11.88
N LEU A 238 -1.38 -9.00 -11.90
CA LEU A 238 -0.15 -9.80 -11.91
C LEU A 238 0.70 -9.54 -13.16
N ALA A 239 0.08 -9.33 -14.33
CA ALA A 239 0.81 -8.97 -15.55
C ALA A 239 1.56 -7.64 -15.40
N GLN A 240 0.93 -6.62 -14.81
CA GLN A 240 1.60 -5.35 -14.51
C GLN A 240 2.64 -5.49 -13.40
N PHE A 241 2.37 -6.34 -12.42
CA PHE A 241 3.29 -6.65 -11.34
C PHE A 241 4.58 -7.24 -11.92
N PHE A 242 4.52 -8.34 -12.66
CA PHE A 242 5.70 -9.00 -13.23
C PHE A 242 6.50 -8.08 -14.18
N ALA A 243 5.83 -7.25 -14.97
CA ALA A 243 6.49 -6.29 -15.85
C ALA A 243 7.35 -5.25 -15.11
N ARG A 244 7.05 -4.93 -13.84
CA ARG A 244 7.87 -4.01 -13.03
C ARG A 244 9.16 -4.63 -12.53
N TYR A 245 9.24 -5.96 -12.43
CA TYR A 245 10.39 -6.64 -11.82
C TYR A 245 11.41 -7.16 -12.84
N VAL A 246 11.02 -7.28 -14.11
CA VAL A 246 11.94 -7.67 -15.18
C VAL A 246 12.83 -6.51 -15.59
N SER A 247 14.09 -6.83 -15.94
CA SER A 247 15.08 -5.85 -16.38
C SER A 247 14.61 -5.10 -17.62
N ILE A 248 15.11 -3.87 -17.80
CA ILE A 248 14.72 -2.97 -18.90
C ILE A 248 14.98 -3.58 -20.29
N ASN A 249 15.92 -4.53 -20.39
CA ASN A 249 16.32 -5.20 -21.63
C ASN A 249 15.60 -6.54 -21.86
N SER A 250 14.57 -6.83 -21.09
CA SER A 250 13.78 -8.06 -21.16
C SER A 250 12.30 -7.72 -21.14
N PHE A 251 11.45 -8.69 -21.51
CA PHE A 251 10.00 -8.54 -21.48
C PHE A 251 9.35 -9.69 -20.72
N THR A 252 8.13 -9.46 -20.25
CA THR A 252 7.27 -10.47 -19.64
C THR A 252 6.03 -10.70 -20.47
N GLU A 253 5.67 -11.96 -20.67
CA GLU A 253 4.40 -12.37 -21.22
C GLU A 253 3.66 -13.16 -20.13
N THR A 254 2.52 -12.65 -19.66
CA THR A 254 1.77 -13.31 -18.58
C THR A 254 0.63 -14.12 -19.18
N VAL A 255 0.50 -15.36 -18.75
CA VAL A 255 -0.53 -16.31 -19.19
C VAL A 255 -1.26 -16.82 -17.96
N ILE A 256 -2.57 -16.66 -17.95
CA ILE A 256 -3.43 -17.16 -16.89
C ILE A 256 -4.14 -18.40 -17.39
N VAL A 257 -3.99 -19.48 -16.62
CA VAL A 257 -4.53 -20.80 -16.92
C VAL A 257 -5.47 -21.20 -15.79
N SER A 258 -6.67 -21.65 -16.15
CA SER A 258 -7.58 -22.32 -15.24
C SER A 258 -7.34 -23.82 -15.25
N LEU A 259 -7.44 -24.44 -14.07
CA LEU A 259 -7.41 -25.90 -13.96
C LEU A 259 -8.50 -26.60 -14.80
N ARG A 260 -9.63 -25.94 -15.05
CA ARG A 260 -10.80 -26.53 -15.74
C ARG A 260 -10.85 -26.20 -17.22
N ARG A 261 -10.55 -24.95 -17.57
CA ARG A 261 -10.77 -24.39 -18.92
C ARG A 261 -9.50 -24.25 -19.74
N GLY A 262 -8.32 -24.41 -19.14
CA GLY A 262 -7.05 -24.14 -19.79
C GLY A 262 -6.75 -22.65 -19.87
N GLU A 263 -6.13 -22.19 -20.96
CA GLU A 263 -5.70 -20.80 -21.12
C GLU A 263 -6.90 -19.85 -21.18
N ILE A 264 -7.02 -18.94 -20.21
CA ILE A 264 -8.08 -17.92 -20.15
C ILE A 264 -7.63 -16.67 -20.88
N MET A 265 -6.41 -16.20 -20.59
CA MET A 265 -5.91 -14.93 -21.08
C MET A 265 -4.39 -14.93 -21.17
N ARG A 266 -3.89 -14.34 -22.26
CA ARG A 266 -2.48 -14.05 -22.50
C ARG A 266 -2.34 -12.57 -22.77
N TRP A 267 -1.60 -11.88 -21.90
CA TRP A 267 -1.32 -10.46 -22.10
C TRP A 267 -0.20 -10.28 -23.13
N PRO A 268 -0.24 -9.17 -23.90
CA PRO A 268 0.86 -8.85 -24.81
C PRO A 268 2.18 -8.69 -24.05
N SER A 269 3.29 -8.91 -24.73
CA SER A 269 4.63 -8.75 -24.15
C SER A 269 4.82 -7.35 -23.59
N LEU A 270 5.02 -7.25 -22.27
CA LEU A 270 5.30 -5.99 -21.58
C LEU A 270 6.80 -5.84 -21.38
N ILE A 271 7.36 -4.73 -21.84
CA ILE A 271 8.78 -4.40 -21.63
C ILE A 271 9.00 -4.13 -20.13
N GLY A 272 10.13 -4.61 -19.60
CA GLY A 272 10.52 -4.41 -18.21
C GLY A 272 10.56 -2.92 -17.84
N ARG A 273 9.85 -2.56 -16.76
CA ARG A 273 9.76 -1.18 -16.24
C ARG A 273 10.60 -0.96 -14.99
N ARG A 274 11.59 -1.82 -14.74
CA ARG A 274 12.49 -1.66 -13.60
C ARG A 274 13.27 -0.34 -13.74
N GLN A 275 12.94 0.64 -12.91
CA GLN A 275 13.69 1.88 -12.82
C GLN A 275 15.10 1.55 -12.34
N ILE A 276 16.11 2.06 -13.04
CA ILE A 276 17.48 2.09 -12.56
C ILE A 276 17.50 3.21 -11.52
N ALA A 277 17.53 2.81 -10.24
CA ALA A 277 17.74 3.75 -9.14
C ALA A 277 19.22 4.15 -9.06
#